data_AF-A0A972AQ93-F1
#
_entry.id   AF-A0A972AQ93-F1
#
_cell.length_a   1.000
_cell.length_b   1.000
_cell.length_c   1.000
_cell.angle_alpha   90.00
_cell.angle_beta   90.00
_cell.angle_gamma   90.00
#
_symmetry.space_group_name_H-M   'P 1'
#
loop_
_entity.id
_entity.type
_entity.pdbx_description
1 polymer ?
#
loop_
_entity_poly.entity_id
_entity_poly.type
_entity_poly.pdbx_seq_one_letter_code
_entity_poly.pdbx_strand_id
1 'polypeptide(L)'
;MELRFYDLRGLFAKTVMDYFTGEYLRGATPNPCIVCNRDIKFGALLDIALNEGIDYIATGHFAKIEKSENRWLLRKSESEKDQSYFLYMLSQNQLAHAVFPLGDMTKQAVRDIALASGMPVAQKPDSLEVCFVPDNDYASFIHRYCGLAETQGNFIDTRGNVLGHHKGIIRYTIGQRKGLGAFGQPKY
;
A
#
# COMPACT_ATOMS: atom_id res chain seq x y z
N MET A 1 -28.73 -4.73 5.81
CA MET A 1 -27.39 -4.27 5.41
C MET A 1 -27.53 -3.62 4.05
N GLU A 2 -27.25 -2.32 3.95
CA GLU A 2 -27.22 -1.61 2.68
C GLU A 2 -25.79 -1.68 2.13
N LEU A 3 -25.65 -2.02 0.85
CA LEU A 3 -24.35 -2.07 0.17
C LEU A 3 -24.35 -1.03 -0.95
N ARG A 4 -23.40 -0.09 -0.89
CA ARG A 4 -23.22 0.98 -1.88
C ARG A 4 -21.93 0.81 -2.65
N PHE A 5 -21.92 1.28 -3.89
CA PHE A 5 -20.76 1.23 -4.78
C PHE A 5 -20.42 2.63 -5.26
N TYR A 6 -19.15 3.02 -5.11
CA TYR A 6 -18.63 4.30 -5.56
C TYR A 6 -17.50 4.06 -6.56
N ASP A 7 -17.59 4.70 -7.73
CA ASP A 7 -16.54 4.62 -8.74
C ASP A 7 -15.51 5.72 -8.53
N LEU A 8 -14.38 5.36 -7.92
CA LEU A 8 -13.24 6.24 -7.72
C LEU A 8 -12.07 5.92 -8.67
N ARG A 9 -12.28 5.12 -9.73
CA ARG A 9 -11.18 4.64 -10.59
C ARG A 9 -10.38 5.76 -11.22
N GLY A 10 -11.03 6.81 -11.72
CA GLY A 10 -10.37 7.95 -12.33
C GLY A 10 -9.49 8.72 -11.34
N LEU A 11 -10.01 8.99 -10.14
CA LEU A 11 -9.26 9.63 -9.06
C LEU A 11 -8.11 8.73 -8.58
N PHE A 12 -8.37 7.43 -8.42
CA PHE A 12 -7.38 6.45 -8.02
C PHE A 12 -6.20 6.41 -8.99
N ALA A 13 -6.48 6.38 -10.30
CA ALA A 13 -5.45 6.43 -11.33
C ALA A 13 -4.58 7.69 -11.19
N LYS A 14 -5.23 8.87 -11.17
CA LYS A 14 -4.54 10.16 -11.09
C LYS A 14 -3.73 10.37 -9.81
N THR A 15 -4.20 9.84 -8.68
CA THR A 15 -3.60 10.12 -7.38
C THR A 15 -2.61 9.06 -6.95
N VAL A 16 -2.95 7.78 -7.14
CA VAL A 16 -2.17 6.65 -6.64
C VAL A 16 -1.28 6.07 -7.72
N MET A 17 -1.83 5.81 -8.92
CA MET A 17 -1.09 5.15 -9.99
C MET A 17 -0.07 6.11 -10.63
N ASP A 18 -0.47 7.35 -10.93
CA ASP A 18 0.45 8.37 -11.47
C ASP A 18 1.58 8.68 -10.50
N TYR A 19 1.29 8.80 -9.20
CA TYR A 19 2.32 8.92 -8.15
C TYR A 19 3.26 7.72 -8.21
N PHE A 20 2.73 6.50 -8.15
CA PHE A 20 3.52 5.28 -8.16
C PHE A 20 4.45 5.19 -9.38
N THR A 21 3.91 5.40 -10.58
CA THR A 21 4.72 5.35 -11.80
C THR A 21 5.72 6.50 -11.88
N GLY A 22 5.28 7.72 -11.52
CA GLY A 22 6.12 8.91 -11.51
C GLY A 22 7.36 8.70 -10.65
N GLU A 23 7.19 8.19 -9.43
CA GLU A 23 8.28 7.88 -8.48
C GLU A 23 9.31 6.90 -9.05
N TYR A 24 8.87 5.82 -9.70
CA TYR A 24 9.78 4.87 -10.35
C TYR A 24 10.56 5.51 -11.50
N LEU A 25 9.93 6.40 -12.28
CA LEU A 25 10.59 7.10 -13.38
C LEU A 25 11.68 8.08 -12.90
N ARG A 26 11.62 8.53 -11.64
CA ARG A 26 12.67 9.31 -10.96
C ARG A 26 13.72 8.45 -10.26
N GLY A 27 13.63 7.12 -10.38
CA GLY A 27 14.52 6.18 -9.71
C GLY A 27 14.24 5.95 -8.23
N ALA A 28 13.04 6.29 -7.75
CA ALA A 28 12.62 6.01 -6.38
C ALA A 28 11.89 4.64 -6.27
N THR A 29 11.67 4.18 -5.04
CA THR A 29 10.83 3.01 -4.73
C THR A 29 9.63 3.47 -3.88
N PRO A 30 8.47 3.74 -4.50
CA PRO A 30 7.31 4.29 -3.81
C PRO A 30 6.51 3.25 -3.02
N ASN A 31 5.78 3.74 -2.03
CA ASN A 31 4.70 3.00 -1.39
C ASN A 31 3.35 3.61 -1.81
N PRO A 32 2.56 2.96 -2.68
CA PRO A 32 1.27 3.50 -3.12
C PRO A 32 0.18 3.41 -2.04
N CYS A 33 0.31 2.50 -1.08
CA CYS A 33 -0.70 2.27 -0.04
C CYS A 33 -0.83 3.46 0.92
N ILE A 34 0.28 4.13 1.24
CA ILE A 34 0.25 5.34 2.09
C ILE A 34 -0.56 6.47 1.42
N VAL A 35 -0.40 6.65 0.10
CA VAL A 35 -1.13 7.66 -0.67
C VAL A 35 -2.60 7.28 -0.82
N CYS A 36 -2.88 6.01 -1.14
CA CYS A 36 -4.24 5.48 -1.21
C CYS A 36 -5.01 5.67 0.11
N ASN A 37 -4.38 5.39 1.26
CA ASN A 37 -5.03 5.59 2.55
C ASN A 37 -5.36 7.07 2.79
N ARG A 38 -4.41 7.99 2.52
CA ARG A 38 -4.61 9.42 2.72
C ARG A 38 -5.66 10.01 1.78
N ASP A 39 -5.58 9.73 0.49
CA ASP A 39 -6.34 10.50 -0.52
C ASP A 39 -7.59 9.77 -1.02
N ILE A 40 -7.63 8.44 -0.93
CA ILE A 40 -8.77 7.64 -1.42
C ILE A 40 -9.62 7.14 -0.25
N LYS A 41 -9.07 6.34 0.66
CA LYS A 41 -9.87 5.71 1.74
C LYS A 41 -10.34 6.70 2.81
N PHE A 42 -9.44 7.57 3.27
CA PHE A 42 -9.76 8.62 4.24
C PHE A 42 -9.78 10.02 3.61
N GLY A 43 -9.63 10.11 2.29
CA GLY A 43 -9.88 11.32 1.52
C GLY A 43 -11.25 11.23 0.86
N ALA A 44 -11.28 10.93 -0.44
CA ALA A 44 -12.51 10.95 -1.23
C ALA A 44 -13.66 10.11 -0.66
N LEU A 45 -13.39 8.90 -0.13
CA LEU A 45 -14.44 8.09 0.49
C LEU A 45 -14.97 8.71 1.79
N LEU A 46 -14.12 9.37 2.58
CA LEU A 46 -14.53 10.12 3.77
C LEU A 46 -15.39 11.33 3.40
N ASP A 47 -15.00 12.08 2.37
CA ASP A 47 -15.77 13.22 1.90
C ASP A 47 -17.17 12.79 1.43
N ILE A 48 -17.26 11.66 0.71
CA ILE A 48 -18.54 11.05 0.32
C ILE A 48 -19.37 10.69 1.56
N ALA A 49 -18.78 10.01 2.53
CA ALA A 49 -19.47 9.58 3.76
C ALA A 49 -20.02 10.78 4.54
N LEU A 50 -19.20 11.82 4.75
CA LEU A 50 -19.61 13.03 5.47
C LEU A 50 -20.74 13.78 4.76
N ASN A 51 -20.69 13.87 3.42
CA ASN A 51 -21.77 14.49 2.63
C ASN A 51 -23.10 13.73 2.72
N GLU A 52 -23.05 12.43 3.02
CA GLU A 52 -24.22 11.58 3.24
C GLU A 52 -24.68 11.57 4.71
N GLY A 53 -24.05 12.34 5.59
CA GLY A 53 -24.35 12.40 7.01
C GLY A 53 -23.80 11.22 7.83
N ILE A 54 -22.76 10.54 7.32
CA ILE A 54 -22.07 9.47 8.02
C ILE A 54 -20.83 10.05 8.71
N ASP A 55 -20.80 9.98 10.05
CA ASP A 55 -19.74 10.61 10.85
C ASP A 55 -18.40 9.88 10.83
N TYR A 56 -18.36 8.58 10.49
CA TYR A 56 -17.16 7.75 10.62
C TYR A 56 -17.02 6.73 9.49
N ILE A 57 -15.76 6.42 9.14
CA ILE A 57 -15.41 5.29 8.29
C ILE A 57 -14.67 4.23 9.10
N ALA A 58 -15.20 3.01 9.07
CA ALA A 58 -14.53 1.84 9.61
C ALA A 58 -13.77 1.08 8.50
N THR A 59 -12.53 0.67 8.79
CA THR A 59 -11.75 -0.19 7.89
C THR A 59 -11.11 -1.34 8.66
N GLY A 60 -10.83 -2.46 7.98
CA GLY A 60 -10.16 -3.61 8.58
C GLY A 60 -8.66 -3.44 8.82
N HIS A 61 -8.17 -2.21 9.05
CA HIS A 61 -6.76 -2.00 9.38
C HIS A 61 -6.50 -2.42 10.83
N PHE A 62 -5.37 -3.11 11.05
CA PHE A 62 -4.83 -3.38 12.37
C PHE A 62 -4.03 -2.16 12.84
N ALA A 63 -4.70 -1.19 13.45
CA ALA A 63 -4.11 0.01 14.06
C ALA A 63 -5.05 0.52 15.15
N LYS A 64 -4.59 1.43 16.00
CA LYS A 64 -5.42 2.04 17.05
C LYS A 64 -5.45 3.56 16.90
N ILE A 65 -6.57 4.15 17.29
CA ILE A 65 -6.72 5.60 17.41
C ILE A 65 -6.99 5.91 18.88
N GLU A 66 -6.19 6.81 19.44
CA GLU A 66 -6.36 7.30 20.81
C GLU A 66 -6.56 8.81 20.78
N LYS A 67 -7.43 9.32 21.65
CA LYS A 67 -7.51 10.75 21.91
C LYS A 67 -6.58 11.09 23.07
N SER A 68 -5.65 12.01 22.86
CA SER A 68 -4.74 12.51 23.88
C SER A 68 -4.77 14.04 23.85
N GLU A 69 -5.17 14.65 24.96
CA GLU A 69 -5.41 16.09 25.05
C GLU A 69 -6.37 16.56 23.93
N ASN A 70 -5.90 17.48 23.08
CA ASN A 70 -6.63 18.08 21.97
C ASN A 70 -6.28 17.47 20.60
N ARG A 71 -5.71 16.26 20.56
CA ARG A 71 -5.30 15.60 19.31
C ARG A 71 -5.59 14.11 19.28
N TRP A 72 -5.69 13.58 18.07
CA TRP A 72 -5.79 12.17 17.76
C TRP A 72 -4.40 11.58 17.48
N LEU A 73 -4.13 10.44 18.09
CA LEU A 73 -2.90 9.69 17.96
C LEU A 73 -3.17 8.39 17.21
N LEU A 74 -2.41 8.16 16.15
CA LEU A 74 -2.32 6.87 15.50
C LEU A 74 -1.31 6.01 16.27
N ARG A 75 -1.75 4.84 16.71
CA ARG A 75 -0.94 3.91 17.50
C ARG A 75 -0.82 2.56 16.81
N LYS A 76 0.27 1.88 17.13
CA LYS A 76 0.51 0.50 16.75
C LYS A 76 -0.58 -0.41 17.35
N SER A 77 -1.02 -1.38 16.56
CA SER A 77 -1.84 -2.50 17.02
C SER A 77 -0.97 -3.56 17.74
N GLU A 78 -1.55 -4.27 18.71
CA GLU A 78 -0.85 -5.39 19.39
C GLU A 78 -0.64 -6.60 18.46
N SER A 79 -1.40 -6.69 17.36
CA SER A 79 -1.22 -7.71 16.33
C SER A 79 0.15 -7.61 15.64
N GLU A 80 0.74 -8.77 15.33
CA GLU A 80 1.90 -8.87 14.42
C GLU A 80 1.61 -8.33 13.02
N LYS A 81 0.33 -8.16 12.68
CA LYS A 81 -0.15 -7.55 11.43
C LYS A 81 -0.38 -6.05 11.56
N ASP A 82 0.31 -5.34 12.45
CA ASP A 82 0.20 -3.88 12.57
C ASP A 82 0.33 -3.17 11.21
N GLN A 83 -0.57 -2.23 10.98
CA GLN A 83 -0.67 -1.45 9.75
C GLN A 83 -0.60 0.05 10.00
N SER A 84 -0.22 0.47 11.22
CA SER A 84 -0.04 1.90 11.56
C SER A 84 0.94 2.60 10.61
N TYR A 85 1.98 1.90 10.13
CA TYR A 85 2.90 2.43 9.11
C TYR A 85 2.18 2.86 7.81
N PHE A 86 1.13 2.17 7.36
CA PHE A 86 0.45 2.57 6.13
C PHE A 86 -0.48 3.78 6.30
N LEU A 87 -0.66 4.25 7.53
CA LEU A 87 -1.63 5.27 7.92
C LEU A 87 -0.95 6.54 8.45
N TYR A 88 0.39 6.61 8.47
CA TYR A 88 1.11 7.73 9.12
C TYR A 88 0.80 9.11 8.52
N MET A 89 0.35 9.17 7.26
CA MET A 89 0.01 10.43 6.58
C MET A 89 -1.40 10.96 6.89
N LEU A 90 -2.19 10.25 7.69
CA LEU A 90 -3.54 10.71 8.03
C LEU A 90 -3.50 12.00 8.86
N SER A 91 -4.29 12.99 8.44
CA SER A 91 -4.45 14.25 9.15
C SER A 91 -5.29 14.07 10.42
N GLN A 92 -5.29 15.11 11.29
CA GLN A 92 -6.13 15.10 12.50
C GLN A 92 -7.62 14.98 12.20
N ASN A 93 -8.09 15.61 11.12
CA ASN A 93 -9.48 15.48 10.67
C ASN A 93 -9.77 14.02 10.27
N GLN A 94 -8.90 13.42 9.46
CA GLN A 94 -9.07 12.04 9.01
C GLN A 94 -9.04 11.04 10.17
N LEU A 95 -8.13 11.23 11.13
CA LEU A 95 -8.07 10.40 12.33
C LEU A 95 -9.32 10.57 13.22
N ALA A 96 -9.90 11.77 13.29
CA ALA A 96 -11.12 12.02 14.06
C ALA A 96 -12.33 11.22 13.55
N HIS A 97 -12.34 10.90 12.25
CA HIS A 97 -13.43 10.20 11.57
C HIS A 97 -13.10 8.73 11.24
N ALA A 98 -11.97 8.21 11.69
CA ALA A 98 -11.53 6.86 11.40
C ALA A 98 -11.82 5.87 12.55
N VAL A 99 -12.26 4.67 12.19
CA VAL A 99 -12.50 3.57 13.13
C VAL A 99 -11.74 2.31 12.67
N PHE A 100 -10.97 1.72 13.59
CA PHE A 100 -10.17 0.52 13.35
C PHE A 100 -10.58 -0.61 14.32
N PRO A 101 -11.64 -1.38 14.00
CA PRO A 101 -12.19 -2.37 14.92
C PRO A 101 -11.25 -3.55 15.21
N LEU A 102 -10.21 -3.73 14.40
CA LEU A 102 -9.28 -4.86 14.52
C LEU A 102 -8.02 -4.52 15.35
N GLY A 103 -7.89 -3.29 15.87
CA GLY A 103 -6.67 -2.79 16.50
C GLY A 103 -6.19 -3.57 17.73
N ASP A 104 -7.13 -4.20 18.45
CA ASP A 104 -6.87 -5.02 19.65
C ASP A 104 -6.94 -6.54 19.37
N MET A 105 -7.12 -6.92 18.11
CA MET A 105 -7.38 -8.32 17.74
C MET A 105 -6.15 -8.97 17.13
N THR A 106 -5.97 -10.27 17.40
CA THR A 106 -5.04 -11.08 16.61
C THR A 106 -5.67 -11.45 15.27
N LYS A 107 -4.84 -11.73 14.26
CA LYS A 107 -5.34 -12.20 12.96
C LYS A 107 -6.15 -13.49 13.07
N GLN A 108 -5.76 -14.39 13.99
CA GLN A 108 -6.48 -15.63 14.23
C GLN A 108 -7.88 -15.36 14.80
N ALA A 109 -7.99 -14.50 15.81
CA ALA A 109 -9.28 -14.13 16.39
C ALA A 109 -10.24 -13.53 15.34
N VAL A 110 -9.73 -12.71 14.41
CA VAL A 110 -10.54 -12.19 13.30
C VAL A 110 -11.04 -13.30 12.38
N ARG A 111 -10.22 -14.32 12.09
CA ARG A 111 -10.62 -15.48 11.27
C ARG A 111 -11.65 -16.36 11.97
N ASP A 112 -11.50 -16.55 13.28
CA ASP A 112 -12.43 -17.35 14.08
C ASP A 112 -13.81 -16.68 14.12
N ILE A 113 -13.87 -15.35 14.29
CA ILE A 113 -15.12 -14.58 14.19
C ILE A 113 -15.73 -14.71 12.80
N ALA A 114 -14.93 -14.58 11.74
CA ALA A 114 -15.42 -14.72 10.37
C ALA A 114 -15.99 -16.12 10.12
N LEU A 115 -15.34 -17.18 10.62
CA LEU A 115 -15.80 -18.56 10.50
C LEU A 115 -17.09 -18.79 11.29
N ALA A 116 -17.14 -18.34 12.55
CA ALA A 116 -18.31 -18.44 13.41
C ALA A 116 -19.52 -17.68 12.85
N SER A 117 -19.27 -16.58 12.12
CA SER A 117 -20.29 -15.78 11.44
C SER A 117 -20.67 -16.30 10.06
N GLY A 118 -20.11 -17.44 9.61
CA GLY A 118 -20.37 -18.02 8.29
C GLY A 118 -19.88 -17.17 7.12
N MET A 119 -18.88 -16.30 7.33
CA MET A 119 -18.36 -15.44 6.27
C MET A 119 -17.50 -16.24 5.29
N PRO A 120 -17.77 -16.16 3.97
CA PRO A 120 -17.05 -16.94 2.96
C PRO A 120 -15.57 -16.56 2.83
N VAL A 121 -15.18 -15.41 3.38
CA VAL A 121 -13.81 -14.88 3.32
C VAL A 121 -12.91 -15.35 4.48
N ALA A 122 -13.41 -16.17 5.42
CA ALA A 122 -12.66 -16.59 6.60
C ALA A 122 -11.33 -17.28 6.29
N GLN A 123 -11.28 -18.05 5.20
CA GLN A 123 -10.08 -18.78 4.76
C GLN A 123 -9.34 -18.09 3.61
N LYS A 124 -9.81 -16.92 3.16
CA LYS A 124 -9.16 -16.21 2.05
C LYS A 124 -7.74 -15.78 2.46
N PRO A 125 -6.72 -16.05 1.63
CA PRO A 125 -5.37 -15.52 1.86
C PRO A 125 -5.36 -14.00 1.89
N ASP A 126 -4.46 -13.43 2.70
CA ASP A 126 -4.27 -11.98 2.76
C ASP A 126 -3.68 -11.47 1.44
N SER A 127 -4.13 -10.30 1.01
CA SER A 127 -3.50 -9.59 -0.11
C SER A 127 -2.19 -8.97 0.35
N LEU A 128 -1.07 -9.44 -0.21
CA LEU A 128 0.27 -8.95 0.10
C LEU A 128 0.77 -7.92 -0.93
N GLU A 129 0.18 -7.91 -2.12
CA GLU A 129 0.66 -7.15 -3.26
C GLU A 129 -0.07 -5.82 -3.47
N VAL A 130 0.55 -4.93 -4.25
CA VAL A 130 -0.07 -3.67 -4.68
C VAL A 130 -1.35 -3.97 -5.47
N CYS A 131 -2.48 -3.39 -5.05
CA CYS A 131 -3.80 -3.82 -5.51
C CYS A 131 -4.06 -3.68 -7.03
N PHE A 132 -3.34 -2.81 -7.73
CA PHE A 132 -3.47 -2.59 -9.18
C PHE A 132 -2.34 -3.23 -10.00
N VAL A 133 -1.42 -3.95 -9.35
CA VAL A 133 -0.34 -4.68 -10.00
C VAL A 133 -0.66 -6.17 -9.93
N PRO A 134 -1.21 -6.77 -11.00
CA PRO A 134 -1.40 -8.21 -11.04
C PRO A 134 -0.04 -8.93 -11.03
N ASP A 135 -0.01 -10.12 -10.42
CA ASP A 135 1.12 -11.07 -10.47
C ASP A 135 2.48 -10.55 -9.97
N ASN A 136 2.47 -9.47 -9.18
CA ASN A 136 3.66 -8.81 -8.64
C ASN A 136 4.66 -8.32 -9.72
N ASP A 137 4.18 -8.07 -10.94
CA ASP A 137 5.01 -7.54 -12.03
C ASP A 137 4.75 -6.04 -12.25
N TYR A 138 5.18 -5.25 -11.26
CA TYR A 138 4.99 -3.79 -11.28
C TYR A 138 5.78 -3.13 -12.41
N ALA A 139 6.91 -3.71 -12.83
CA ALA A 139 7.71 -3.17 -13.93
C ALA A 139 6.94 -3.26 -15.25
N SER A 140 6.34 -4.42 -15.56
CA SER A 140 5.49 -4.55 -16.74
C SER A 140 4.23 -3.68 -16.65
N PHE A 141 3.67 -3.51 -15.45
CA PHE A 141 2.59 -2.54 -15.23
C PHE A 141 3.03 -1.10 -15.61
N ILE A 142 4.17 -0.62 -15.11
CA ILE A 142 4.70 0.73 -15.41
C ILE A 142 4.92 0.90 -16.91
N HIS A 143 5.54 -0.08 -17.58
CA HIS A 143 5.78 -0.02 -19.03
C HIS A 143 4.48 0.14 -19.82
N ARG A 144 3.45 -0.65 -19.50
CA ARG A 144 2.14 -0.55 -20.15
C ARG A 144 1.42 0.76 -19.81
N TYR A 145 1.46 1.17 -18.55
CA TYR A 145 0.73 2.33 -18.07
C TYR A 145 1.32 3.64 -18.62
N CYS A 146 2.64 3.75 -18.70
CA CYS A 146 3.34 4.93 -19.20
C CYS A 146 3.63 4.89 -20.70
N GLY A 147 3.40 3.76 -21.39
CA GLY A 147 3.75 3.59 -22.80
C GLY A 147 5.27 3.63 -23.05
N LEU A 148 6.06 3.12 -22.11
CA LEU A 148 7.53 3.18 -22.14
C LEU A 148 8.13 1.80 -22.43
N ALA A 149 9.15 1.78 -23.28
CA ALA A 149 9.95 0.58 -23.51
C ALA A 149 10.89 0.30 -22.33
N GLU A 150 11.23 -0.98 -22.16
CA GLU A 150 12.24 -1.41 -21.22
C GLU A 150 13.63 -0.93 -21.67
N THR A 151 14.31 -0.16 -20.81
CA THR A 151 15.63 0.41 -21.12
C THR A 151 16.70 -0.29 -20.28
N GLN A 152 17.57 -1.06 -20.95
CA GLN A 152 18.68 -1.75 -20.30
C GLN A 152 19.83 -0.78 -19.99
N GLY A 153 20.67 -1.17 -19.05
CA GLY A 153 21.85 -0.43 -18.64
C GLY A 153 22.85 -1.32 -17.91
N ASN A 154 23.91 -0.73 -17.38
CA ASN A 154 25.00 -1.47 -16.77
C ASN A 154 24.84 -1.53 -15.25
N PHE A 155 25.11 -2.69 -14.67
CA PHE A 155 25.56 -2.76 -13.28
C PHE A 155 27.02 -2.35 -13.20
N ILE A 156 27.32 -1.36 -12.37
CA ILE A 156 28.66 -0.78 -12.22
C ILE A 156 29.08 -0.91 -10.75
N ASP A 157 30.29 -1.39 -10.48
CA ASP A 157 30.85 -1.43 -9.12
C ASP A 157 31.30 -0.03 -8.64
N THR A 158 31.65 0.09 -7.36
CA THR A 158 32.11 1.35 -6.77
C THR A 158 33.43 1.87 -7.35
N ARG A 159 34.11 1.10 -8.20
CA ARG A 159 35.35 1.45 -8.91
C ARG A 159 35.10 1.77 -10.38
N GLY A 160 33.86 1.75 -10.84
CA GLY A 160 33.49 2.00 -12.23
C GLY A 160 33.55 0.79 -13.16
N ASN A 161 33.82 -0.42 -12.64
CA ASN A 161 33.86 -1.62 -13.47
C ASN A 161 32.44 -2.08 -13.81
N VAL A 162 32.20 -2.37 -15.08
CA VAL A 162 30.95 -3.00 -15.53
C VAL A 162 30.92 -4.45 -15.07
N LEU A 163 29.93 -4.80 -14.26
CA LEU A 163 29.73 -6.14 -13.71
C LEU A 163 28.76 -6.97 -14.56
N GLY A 164 27.90 -6.31 -15.34
CA GLY A 164 26.88 -6.95 -16.17
C GLY A 164 25.82 -5.94 -16.62
N HIS A 165 24.72 -6.44 -17.17
CA HIS A 165 23.60 -5.61 -17.64
C HIS A 165 22.35 -5.86 -16.81
N HIS A 166 21.62 -4.79 -16.51
CA HIS A 166 20.36 -4.83 -15.80
C HIS A 166 19.19 -4.66 -16.77
N LYS A 167 18.02 -5.17 -16.40
CA LYS A 167 16.80 -5.08 -17.23
C LYS A 167 16.09 -3.72 -17.17
N GLY A 168 16.64 -2.77 -16.43
CA GLY A 168 16.12 -1.41 -16.32
C GLY A 168 15.90 -1.01 -14.87
N ILE A 169 16.19 0.24 -14.55
CA ILE A 169 16.34 0.72 -13.17
C ILE A 169 15.10 0.46 -12.30
N ILE A 170 13.91 0.46 -12.91
CA ILE A 170 12.65 0.29 -12.17
C ILE A 170 12.56 -1.08 -11.48
N ARG A 171 13.27 -2.11 -11.97
CA ARG A 171 13.22 -3.48 -11.40
C ARG A 171 14.08 -3.67 -10.15
N TYR A 172 14.71 -2.60 -9.68
CA TYR A 172 15.71 -2.65 -8.62
C TYR A 172 15.40 -1.61 -7.54
N THR A 173 15.64 -1.99 -6.30
CA THR A 173 15.61 -1.09 -5.15
C THR A 173 16.89 -1.21 -4.33
N ILE A 174 17.22 -0.19 -3.54
CA ILE A 174 18.42 -0.16 -2.72
C ILE A 174 18.37 -1.32 -1.71
N GLY A 175 19.45 -2.11 -1.66
CA GLY A 175 19.54 -3.28 -0.77
C GLY A 175 18.87 -4.54 -1.32
N GLN A 176 18.39 -4.53 -2.55
CA GLN A 176 17.82 -5.71 -3.20
C GLN A 176 18.88 -6.77 -3.48
N ARG A 177 18.71 -7.97 -2.90
CA ARG A 177 19.61 -9.11 -3.17
C ARG A 177 19.19 -9.94 -4.39
N LYS A 178 17.88 -10.12 -4.59
CA LYS A 178 17.33 -11.02 -5.61
C LYS A 178 17.20 -10.30 -6.96
N GLY A 179 17.32 -11.04 -8.06
CA GLY A 179 17.10 -10.49 -9.41
C GLY A 179 18.24 -9.66 -9.98
N LEU A 180 19.37 -9.51 -9.27
CA LEU A 180 20.57 -8.83 -9.78
C LEU A 180 21.36 -9.67 -10.80
N GLY A 181 21.18 -11.00 -10.81
CA GLY A 181 21.95 -11.94 -11.62
C GLY A 181 22.91 -12.80 -10.80
N ALA A 182 23.68 -13.66 -11.46
CA ALA A 182 24.62 -14.57 -10.82
C ALA A 182 26.04 -13.99 -10.84
N PHE A 183 26.50 -13.47 -9.69
CA PHE A 183 27.83 -12.86 -9.54
C PHE A 183 28.82 -13.73 -8.74
N GLY A 184 28.53 -15.03 -8.54
CA GLY A 184 29.35 -15.97 -7.76
C GLY A 184 29.36 -15.75 -6.24
N GLN A 185 28.91 -14.59 -5.78
CA GLN A 185 28.75 -14.22 -4.36
C GLN A 185 27.53 -13.29 -4.22
N PRO A 186 26.93 -13.16 -3.02
CA PRO A 186 25.86 -12.21 -2.78
C PRO A 186 26.26 -10.78 -3.15
N LYS A 187 25.41 -10.10 -3.93
CA LYS A 187 25.49 -8.67 -4.24
C LYS A 187 24.21 -7.98 -3.78
N TYR A 188 24.32 -6.67 -3.55
CA TYR A 188 23.26 -5.76 -3.12
C TYR A 188 23.41 -4.46 -3.90
#